data_AF-A0A653H7B7-F1
#
_entry.id   AF-A0A653H7B7-F1
#
_cell.length_a   1.000
_cell.length_b   1.000
_cell.length_c   1.000
_cell.angle_alpha   90.00
_cell.angle_beta   90.00
_cell.angle_gamma   90.00
#
_symmetry.space_group_name_H-M   'P 1'
#
loop_
_entity.id
_entity.type
_entity.pdbx_description
1 polymer ?
#
loop_
_entity_poly.entity_id
_entity_poly.type
_entity_poly.pdbx_seq_one_letter_code
_entity_poly.pdbx_strand_id
1 'polypeptide(L)'
;MVLKRFYSTNKAISSNDLLFSKKKLRFKLKSVGMLELDTIINNYLNKNIDSMKHYDIKLLYSLIDIDTTNLLKLFYFYSDKNNQSLNKLSECLKNKNEKETKELHRLIINILDSNNEKIVNS
;
A
#
# COMPACT_ATOMS: atom_id res chain seq x y z
N MET A 1 -16.52 5.55 -16.20
CA MET A 1 -15.73 5.16 -15.01
C MET A 1 -15.94 6.23 -13.94
N VAL A 2 -16.86 6.00 -13.00
CA VAL A 2 -17.26 7.03 -12.02
C VAL A 2 -16.36 6.93 -10.79
N LEU A 3 -15.46 7.89 -10.62
CA LEU A 3 -14.75 8.15 -9.37
C LEU A 3 -15.79 8.53 -8.30
N LYS A 4 -16.21 7.56 -7.47
CA LYS A 4 -16.99 7.86 -6.27
C LYS A 4 -16.11 8.66 -5.31
N ARG A 5 -16.33 9.97 -5.29
CA ARG A 5 -15.85 10.88 -4.24
C ARG A 5 -16.30 10.33 -2.88
N PHE A 6 -15.37 9.84 -2.08
CA PHE A 6 -15.60 9.54 -0.67
C PHE A 6 -15.74 10.87 0.08
N TYR A 7 -16.93 11.45 0.02
CA TYR A 7 -17.27 12.59 0.86
C TYR A 7 -17.31 12.12 2.31
N SER A 8 -16.41 12.69 3.10
CA SER A 8 -16.31 12.55 4.54
C SER A 8 -17.57 13.13 5.20
N THR A 9 -18.43 12.28 5.72
CA THR A 9 -19.36 12.65 6.80
C THR A 9 -18.76 12.13 8.10
N ASN A 10 -18.59 13.01 9.09
CA ASN A 10 -18.23 12.69 10.48
C ASN A 10 -19.29 11.79 11.16
N LYS A 11 -19.51 10.59 10.63
CA LYS A 11 -20.23 9.52 11.32
C LYS A 11 -19.20 8.73 12.10
N ALA A 12 -19.46 8.46 13.37
CA ALA A 12 -18.68 7.52 14.16
C ALA A 12 -18.56 6.22 13.35
N ILE A 13 -17.35 5.98 12.82
CA ILE A 13 -17.12 4.83 11.95
C ILE A 13 -17.17 3.60 12.85
N SER A 14 -18.12 2.71 12.56
CA SER A 14 -18.32 1.51 13.38
C SER A 14 -17.19 0.52 13.14
N SER A 15 -16.92 -0.35 14.11
CA SER A 15 -15.99 -1.48 13.94
C SER A 15 -16.35 -2.36 12.73
N ASN A 16 -17.65 -2.46 12.41
CA ASN A 16 -18.15 -3.17 11.25
C ASN A 16 -17.73 -2.51 9.92
N ASP A 17 -17.68 -1.18 9.85
CA ASP A 17 -17.23 -0.45 8.66
C ASP A 17 -15.74 -0.65 8.39
N LEU A 18 -14.92 -0.71 9.45
CA LEU A 18 -13.50 -1.04 9.35
C LEU A 18 -13.30 -2.47 8.84
N LEU A 19 -14.02 -3.43 9.42
CA LEU A 19 -13.97 -4.82 8.98
C LEU A 19 -14.36 -4.97 7.50
N PHE A 20 -15.43 -4.28 7.07
CA PHE A 20 -15.84 -4.27 5.69
C PHE A 20 -14.77 -3.66 4.78
N SER A 21 -14.15 -2.55 5.21
CA SER A 21 -13.06 -1.89 4.49
C SER A 21 -11.85 -2.81 4.29
N LYS A 22 -11.47 -3.58 5.32
CA LYS A 22 -10.40 -4.60 5.24
C LYS A 22 -10.73 -5.70 4.25
N LYS A 23 -11.95 -6.26 4.30
CA LYS A 23 -12.40 -7.28 3.35
C LYS A 23 -12.38 -6.77 1.92
N LYS A 24 -12.88 -5.55 1.69
CA LYS A 24 -12.87 -4.90 0.37
C LYS A 24 -11.44 -4.66 -0.14
N LEU A 25 -10.55 -4.20 0.73
CA LEU A 25 -9.14 -4.00 0.42
C LEU A 25 -8.50 -5.32 -0.02
N ARG A 26 -8.67 -6.40 0.76
CA ARG A 26 -8.15 -7.73 0.45
C ARG A 26 -8.66 -8.24 -0.89
N PHE A 27 -9.94 -8.03 -1.17
CA PHE A 27 -10.52 -8.43 -2.45
C PHE A 27 -9.90 -7.65 -3.62
N LYS A 28 -9.75 -6.32 -3.51
CA LYS A 28 -9.16 -5.49 -4.57
C LYS A 28 -7.67 -5.83 -4.80
N LEU A 29 -6.94 -6.11 -3.74
CA LEU A 29 -5.51 -6.39 -3.76
C LEU A 29 -5.15 -7.85 -4.00
N LYS A 30 -6.15 -8.74 -4.10
CA LYS A 30 -5.93 -10.17 -4.37
C LYS A 30 -5.13 -10.38 -5.66
N SER A 31 -5.41 -9.56 -6.67
CA SER A 31 -4.75 -9.60 -7.98
C SER A 31 -4.71 -8.18 -8.56
N VAL A 32 -3.51 -7.61 -8.68
CA VAL A 32 -3.22 -6.36 -9.38
C VAL A 32 -2.71 -6.60 -10.81
N GLY A 33 -2.67 -7.85 -11.27
CA GLY A 33 -2.33 -8.20 -12.66
C GLY A 33 -0.85 -8.42 -12.92
N MET A 34 -0.03 -8.52 -11.87
CA MET A 34 1.37 -8.95 -11.94
C MET A 34 1.68 -9.85 -10.75
N LEU A 35 2.09 -11.10 -11.02
CA LEU A 35 2.30 -12.13 -10.01
C LEU A 35 3.26 -11.70 -8.88
N GLU A 36 4.33 -10.99 -9.24
CA GLU A 36 5.31 -10.49 -8.28
C GLU A 36 4.70 -9.48 -7.31
N LEU A 37 3.95 -8.51 -7.84
CA LEU A 37 3.23 -7.53 -7.01
C LEU A 37 2.15 -8.21 -6.16
N ASP A 38 1.42 -9.16 -6.74
CA ASP A 38 0.43 -9.95 -6.01
C ASP A 38 1.08 -10.66 -4.83
N THR A 39 2.26 -11.23 -5.02
CA THR A 39 3.01 -11.91 -3.97
C THR A 39 3.46 -10.94 -2.88
N ILE A 40 4.12 -9.84 -3.26
CA ILE A 40 4.66 -8.84 -2.33
C ILE A 40 3.53 -8.23 -1.48
N ILE A 41 2.44 -7.81 -2.12
CA ILE A 41 1.32 -7.14 -1.46
C ILE A 41 0.53 -8.14 -0.61
N ASN A 42 0.22 -9.33 -1.13
CA ASN A 42 -0.55 -10.32 -0.36
C ASN A 42 0.21 -10.83 0.86
N ASN A 43 1.54 -10.98 0.78
CA ASN A 43 2.36 -11.32 1.95
C ASN A 43 2.23 -10.27 3.06
N TYR A 44 2.33 -8.98 2.70
CA TYR A 44 2.15 -7.90 3.65
C TYR A 44 0.74 -7.86 4.24
N LEU A 45 -0.30 -8.01 3.41
CA LEU A 45 -1.69 -8.03 3.86
C LEU A 45 -1.96 -9.19 4.82
N ASN A 46 -1.51 -10.39 4.49
CA ASN A 46 -1.75 -11.57 5.33
C ASN A 46 -1.14 -11.42 6.74
N LYS A 47 -0.03 -10.70 6.87
CA LYS A 47 0.60 -10.41 8.16
C LYS A 47 -0.08 -9.26 8.94
N ASN A 48 -0.55 -8.23 8.24
CA ASN A 48 -0.85 -6.94 8.87
C ASN A 48 -2.33 -6.53 8.81
N ILE A 49 -3.19 -7.20 8.03
CA ILE A 49 -4.56 -6.70 7.77
C ILE A 49 -5.42 -6.59 9.04
N ASP A 50 -5.20 -7.46 10.02
CA ASP A 50 -5.99 -7.46 11.26
C ASP A 50 -5.65 -6.28 12.18
N SER A 51 -4.41 -5.79 12.15
CA SER A 51 -3.97 -4.62 12.93
C SER A 51 -4.18 -3.28 12.20
N MET A 52 -4.46 -3.29 10.89
CA MET A 52 -4.67 -2.08 10.09
C MET A 52 -5.82 -1.22 10.61
N LYS A 53 -5.60 0.09 10.59
CA LYS A 53 -6.59 1.14 10.83
C LYS A 53 -7.03 1.75 9.50
N HIS A 54 -8.04 2.61 9.54
CA HIS A 54 -8.56 3.30 8.34
C HIS A 54 -7.48 4.06 7.57
N TYR A 55 -6.52 4.64 8.29
CA TYR A 55 -5.41 5.37 7.69
C TYR A 55 -4.53 4.46 6.82
N ASP A 56 -4.17 3.28 7.32
CA ASP A 56 -3.34 2.31 6.59
C ASP A 56 -4.05 1.81 5.33
N ILE A 57 -5.36 1.58 5.43
CA ILE A 57 -6.21 1.20 4.29
C ILE A 57 -6.20 2.30 3.23
N LYS A 58 -6.31 3.58 3.63
CA LYS A 58 -6.28 4.72 2.71
C LYS A 58 -4.91 4.86 2.02
N LEU A 59 -3.82 4.63 2.75
CA LEU A 59 -2.46 4.63 2.18
C LEU A 59 -2.27 3.49 1.17
N LEU A 60 -2.76 2.29 1.46
CA LEU A 60 -2.69 1.17 0.52
C LEU A 60 -3.50 1.44 -0.75
N TYR A 61 -4.70 2.03 -0.65
CA TYR A 61 -5.44 2.48 -1.83
C TYR A 61 -4.64 3.52 -2.63
N SER A 62 -3.99 4.45 -1.95
CA SER A 62 -3.14 5.47 -2.57
C SER A 62 -1.91 4.90 -3.28
N LEU A 63 -1.39 3.76 -2.82
CA LEU A 63 -0.27 3.05 -3.41
C LEU A 63 -0.66 2.35 -4.71
N ILE A 64 -1.82 1.70 -4.75
CA ILE A 64 -2.31 0.97 -5.94
C ILE A 64 -2.98 1.83 -6.99
N ASP A 65 -3.19 3.11 -6.71
CA ASP A 65 -3.54 4.08 -7.73
C ASP A 65 -2.33 4.44 -8.63
N ILE A 66 -1.10 4.06 -8.22
CA ILE A 66 0.08 4.06 -9.09
C ILE A 66 -0.06 2.90 -10.07
N ASP A 67 0.27 3.12 -11.34
CA ASP A 67 0.26 2.06 -12.34
C ASP A 67 1.17 0.90 -11.92
N THR A 68 0.76 -0.32 -12.26
CA THR A 68 1.41 -1.56 -11.82
C THR A 68 2.88 -1.61 -12.24
N THR A 69 3.22 -1.10 -13.42
CA THR A 69 4.60 -1.08 -13.92
C THR A 69 5.49 -0.17 -13.07
N ASN A 70 5.06 1.05 -12.79
CA ASN A 70 5.82 1.97 -11.94
C ASN A 70 5.83 1.52 -10.48
N LEU A 71 4.74 0.94 -9.98
CA LEU A 71 4.70 0.35 -8.63
C LEU A 71 5.75 -0.76 -8.47
N LEU A 72 5.86 -1.66 -9.46
CA LEU A 72 6.88 -2.71 -9.46
C LEU A 72 8.30 -2.12 -9.51
N LYS A 73 8.53 -1.13 -10.38
CA LYS A 73 9.83 -0.42 -10.44
C LYS A 73 10.19 0.24 -9.11
N LEU A 74 9.22 0.81 -8.39
CA LEU A 74 9.43 1.38 -7.07
C LEU A 74 9.83 0.30 -6.07
N PHE A 75 9.15 -0.85 -6.05
CA PHE A 75 9.52 -1.96 -5.17
C PHE A 75 10.94 -2.46 -5.45
N TYR A 76 11.33 -2.62 -6.73
CA TYR A 76 12.71 -2.98 -7.07
C TYR A 76 13.71 -1.90 -6.67
N PHE A 77 13.42 -0.63 -6.95
CA PHE A 77 14.29 0.48 -6.61
C PHE A 77 14.57 0.55 -5.10
N TYR A 78 13.52 0.45 -4.28
CA TYR A 78 13.62 0.52 -2.81
C TYR A 78 14.03 -0.81 -2.15
N SER A 79 14.09 -1.92 -2.90
CA SER A 79 14.64 -3.18 -2.38
C SER A 79 16.14 -3.08 -2.10
N ASP A 80 16.84 -2.19 -2.80
CA ASP A 80 18.21 -1.80 -2.47
C ASP A 80 18.19 -0.79 -1.32
N LYS A 81 18.79 -1.17 -0.18
CA LYS A 81 18.84 -0.35 1.04
C LYS A 81 19.55 0.99 0.83
N ASN A 82 20.40 1.11 -0.18
CA ASN A 82 21.09 2.37 -0.50
C ASN A 82 20.18 3.39 -1.21
N ASN A 83 19.04 2.94 -1.74
CA ASN A 83 18.09 3.77 -2.45
C ASN A 83 16.93 4.14 -1.53
N GLN A 84 16.96 5.36 -0.97
CA GLN A 84 15.90 5.89 -0.09
C GLN A 84 15.34 7.23 -0.59
N SER A 85 15.55 7.54 -1.87
CA SER A 85 15.19 8.83 -2.45
C SER A 85 13.68 8.97 -2.59
N LEU A 86 13.10 9.98 -1.96
CA LEU A 86 11.67 10.33 -2.10
C LEU A 86 11.34 10.89 -3.48
N ASN A 87 12.33 11.38 -4.23
CA ASN A 87 12.12 11.99 -5.54
C ASN A 87 11.52 10.98 -6.52
N LYS A 88 11.97 9.73 -6.47
CA LYS A 88 11.49 8.66 -7.36
C LYS A 88 10.01 8.35 -7.15
N LEU A 89 9.58 8.35 -5.88
CA LEU A 89 8.17 8.20 -5.55
C LEU A 89 7.37 9.44 -5.95
N SER A 90 7.92 10.64 -5.76
CA SER A 90 7.23 11.89 -6.12
C SER A 90 6.97 12.01 -7.63
N GLU A 91 7.88 11.51 -8.47
CA GLU A 91 7.71 11.44 -9.93
C GLU A 91 6.49 10.59 -10.33
N CYS A 92 6.19 9.54 -9.55
CA CYS A 92 5.07 8.64 -9.79
C CYS A 92 3.74 9.19 -9.23
N LEU A 93 3.81 10.08 -8.24
CA LEU A 93 2.66 10.65 -7.55
C LEU A 93 2.32 12.03 -8.12
N LYS A 94 1.59 12.07 -9.23
CA LYS A 94 1.09 13.31 -9.87
C LYS A 94 0.27 14.16 -8.87
N ASN A 95 0.92 15.11 -8.20
CA ASN A 95 0.36 16.11 -7.27
C ASN A 95 0.02 15.65 -5.83
N LYS A 96 0.83 14.80 -5.19
CA LYS A 96 0.67 14.52 -3.74
C LYS A 96 1.57 15.40 -2.87
N ASN A 97 1.07 15.79 -1.70
CA ASN A 97 1.80 16.59 -0.71
C ASN A 97 2.99 15.80 -0.14
N GLU A 98 4.10 16.47 0.19
CA GLU A 98 5.33 15.88 0.74
C GLU A 98 5.06 14.92 1.92
N LYS A 99 4.11 15.27 2.78
CA LYS A 99 3.69 14.42 3.90
C LYS A 99 3.14 13.07 3.44
N GLU A 100 2.26 13.07 2.43
CA GLU A 100 1.70 11.82 1.89
C GLU A 100 2.77 10.99 1.18
N THR A 101 3.72 11.65 0.50
CA THR A 101 4.87 10.98 -0.13
C THR A 101 5.75 10.27 0.90
N LYS A 102 6.07 10.92 2.03
CA LYS A 102 6.85 10.29 3.12
C LYS A 102 6.14 9.07 3.70
N GLU A 103 4.82 9.18 3.90
CA GLU A 103 4.01 8.10 4.47
C GLU A 103 3.87 6.92 3.50
N LEU A 104 3.69 7.19 2.20
CA LEU A 104 3.69 6.16 1.16
C LEU A 104 5.06 5.50 1.02
N HIS A 105 6.15 6.27 1.11
CA HIS A 105 7.50 5.72 1.11
C HIS A 105 7.69 4.76 2.28
N ARG A 106 7.33 5.19 3.51
CA ARG A 106 7.39 4.34 4.69
C ARG A 106 6.55 3.06 4.52
N LEU A 107 5.37 3.17 3.92
CA LEU A 107 4.55 2.00 3.62
C LEU A 107 5.25 1.03 2.66
N ILE A 108 5.90 1.52 1.59
CA ILE A 108 6.65 0.69 0.65
C ILE A 108 7.77 -0.07 1.37
N ILE A 109 8.55 0.62 2.21
CA ILE A 109 9.62 -0.01 3.00
C ILE A 109 9.04 -1.08 3.94
N ASN A 110 7.97 -0.77 4.68
CA ASN A 110 7.32 -1.74 5.57
C ASN A 110 6.82 -2.99 4.81
N ILE A 111 6.31 -2.81 3.59
CA ILE A 111 5.89 -3.92 2.72
C ILE A 111 7.10 -4.77 2.35
N LEU A 112 8.21 -4.17 1.94
CA LEU A 112 9.45 -4.88 1.58
C LEU A 112 10.03 -5.62 2.79
N ASP A 113 10.13 -4.97 3.94
CA ASP A 113 10.64 -5.58 5.18
C ASP A 113 9.78 -6.78 5.60
N SER A 114 8.45 -6.67 5.52
CA SER A 114 7.53 -7.78 5.79
C SER A 114 7.74 -8.98 4.87
N ASN A 115 8.29 -8.78 3.67
CA ASN A 115 8.63 -9.86 2.74
C ASN A 115 10.01 -10.48 3.04
N ASN A 116 10.95 -9.70 3.58
CA ASN A 116 12.31 -10.15 3.91
C ASN A 116 12.39 -10.98 5.21
N GLU A 117 11.44 -10.81 6.13
CA GLU A 117 11.36 -11.55 7.40
C GLU A 117 11.18 -13.09 7.27
N LYS A 118 11.22 -13.67 6.07
CA LYS A 118 11.04 -15.11 5.83
C LYS A 118 12.32 -15.91 5.57
N ILE A 119 13.50 -15.39 5.89
CA ILE A 119 14.77 -16.14 5.79
C ILE A 119 15.60 -16.04 7.09
N VAL A 120 14.99 -16.30 8.25
CA VAL A 120 15.74 -16.68 9.47
C VAL A 120 14.87 -17.67 10.24
N ASN A 121 14.90 -18.93 9.83
CA ASN A 121 14.59 -20.12 10.61
C ASN A 121 15.07 -21.30 9.76
N SER A 122 16.39 -21.43 9.68
CA SER A 122 17.08 -22.66 9.28
C SER A 122 17.79 -23.22 10.51
#